data_AF-A0A2P8LE96-F1
#
_entry.id   AF-A0A2P8LE96-F1
#
_cell.length_a   1.000
_cell.length_b   1.000
_cell.length_c   1.000
_cell.angle_alpha   90.00
_cell.angle_beta   90.00
_cell.angle_gamma   90.00
#
_symmetry.space_group_name_H-M   'P 1'
#
loop_
_entity.id
_entity.type
_entity.pdbx_description
1 polymer ?
#
loop_
_entity_poly.entity_id
_entity_poly.type
_entity_poly.pdbx_seq_one_letter_code
_entity_poly.pdbx_strand_id
1 'polypeptide(L)'
;MLTIQEVVVGNVAILDAADLLNDARVHHDHEGDVGSKRPFLCVKVDEGICYWVHVTKQFKTERLCIDQWKIPGSPEWMSTNQYINDARKIFWGPVQAFVDASKIELPYKPHVRPSVTLAGVDKVIAEISSFDPDWG
;
A
#
# COMPACT_ATOMS: atom_id res chain seq x y z
N MET A 1 -11.74 -1.61 7.79
CA MET A 1 -12.02 -0.35 7.10
C MET A 1 -11.04 0.66 7.64
N LEU A 2 -10.36 1.34 6.72
CA LEU A 2 -9.39 2.38 7.00
C LEU A 2 -10.11 3.63 7.51
N THR A 3 -9.64 4.17 8.61
CA THR A 3 -10.04 5.50 9.08
C THR A 3 -9.05 6.55 8.60
N ILE A 4 -9.46 7.82 8.56
CA ILE A 4 -8.57 8.93 8.18
C ILE A 4 -7.29 8.95 9.05
N GLN A 5 -7.42 8.67 10.35
CA GLN A 5 -6.30 8.63 11.29
C GLN A 5 -5.34 7.45 11.05
N GLU A 6 -5.77 6.42 10.34
CA GLU A 6 -4.95 5.27 9.98
C GLU A 6 -4.26 5.44 8.61
N VAL A 7 -4.57 6.51 7.87
CA VAL A 7 -3.84 6.89 6.65
C VAL A 7 -2.53 7.55 7.06
N VAL A 8 -1.56 6.72 7.42
CA VAL A 8 -0.22 7.13 7.83
C VAL A 8 0.82 6.29 7.10
N VAL A 9 1.99 6.88 6.88
CA VAL A 9 3.13 6.22 6.25
C VAL A 9 3.47 4.93 6.99
N GLY A 10 3.68 3.85 6.24
CA GLY A 10 3.99 2.52 6.76
C GLY A 10 2.77 1.63 6.99
N ASN A 11 1.55 2.17 7.06
CA ASN A 11 0.36 1.34 7.25
C ASN A 11 -0.01 0.58 5.97
N VAL A 12 -0.48 -0.65 6.17
CA VAL A 12 -1.05 -1.49 5.12
C VAL A 12 -2.57 -1.52 5.28
N ALA A 13 -3.28 -1.44 4.15
CA ALA A 13 -4.73 -1.53 4.09
C ALA A 13 -5.18 -2.44 2.96
N ILE A 14 -6.28 -3.17 3.16
CA ILE A 14 -6.97 -3.86 2.06
C ILE A 14 -7.86 -2.84 1.35
N LEU A 15 -7.53 -2.52 0.11
CA LEU A 15 -8.28 -1.58 -0.70
C LEU A 15 -8.89 -2.31 -1.90
N ASP A 16 -10.06 -1.86 -2.33
CA ASP A 16 -10.63 -2.29 -3.60
C ASP A 16 -9.94 -1.55 -4.74
N ALA A 17 -9.07 -2.26 -5.47
CA ALA A 17 -8.37 -1.66 -6.59
C ALA A 17 -9.33 -1.24 -7.72
N ALA A 18 -10.50 -1.89 -7.86
CA ALA A 18 -11.49 -1.48 -8.83
C ALA A 18 -12.09 -0.11 -8.47
N ASP A 19 -12.34 0.16 -7.19
CA ASP A 19 -12.80 1.48 -6.74
C ASP A 19 -11.73 2.53 -7.00
N LEU A 20 -10.46 2.22 -6.71
CA LEU A 20 -9.35 3.15 -6.97
C LEU A 20 -9.14 3.46 -8.46
N LEU A 21 -9.25 2.47 -9.34
CA LEU A 21 -9.11 2.65 -10.79
C LEU A 21 -10.26 3.46 -11.41
N ASN A 22 -11.45 3.43 -10.79
CA ASN A 22 -12.62 4.13 -11.29
C ASN A 22 -12.87 5.49 -10.60
N ASP A 23 -12.15 5.82 -9.52
CA ASP A 23 -12.27 7.09 -8.82
C ASP A 23 -11.47 8.18 -9.53
N ALA A 24 -12.16 9.15 -10.13
CA ALA A 24 -11.55 10.26 -10.86
C ALA A 24 -10.62 11.16 -10.02
N ARG A 25 -10.64 11.03 -8.68
CA ARG A 25 -9.74 11.74 -7.76
C ARG A 25 -8.41 11.01 -7.56
N VAL A 26 -8.31 9.76 -8.00
CA VAL A 26 -7.13 8.92 -7.85
C VAL A 26 -6.39 8.87 -9.17
N HIS A 27 -5.11 9.22 -9.10
CA HIS A 27 -4.16 9.10 -10.20
C HIS A 27 -3.41 7.77 -10.08
N HIS A 28 -3.14 7.15 -11.23
CA HIS A 28 -2.37 5.92 -11.32
C HIS A 28 -1.85 5.70 -12.74
N ASP A 29 -0.76 4.93 -12.86
CA ASP A 29 -0.25 4.44 -14.15
C ASP A 29 -0.56 2.94 -14.37
N HIS A 30 -1.48 2.37 -13.59
CA HIS A 30 -1.91 0.98 -13.76
C HIS A 30 -2.67 0.79 -15.08
N GLU A 31 -2.28 -0.23 -15.84
CA GLU A 31 -2.99 -0.73 -17.01
C GLU A 31 -3.49 -2.14 -16.72
N GLY A 32 -4.76 -2.43 -17.05
CA GLY A 32 -5.35 -3.76 -16.87
C GLY A 32 -6.00 -4.00 -15.50
N ASP A 33 -6.39 -5.26 -15.26
CA ASP A 33 -7.09 -5.66 -14.05
C ASP A 33 -6.11 -5.98 -12.90
N VAL A 34 -6.15 -5.16 -11.84
CA VAL A 34 -5.37 -5.36 -10.60
C VAL A 34 -6.06 -6.39 -9.68
N GLY A 35 -7.29 -6.80 -10.01
CA GLY A 35 -8.19 -7.62 -9.22
C GLY A 35 -8.81 -6.83 -8.08
N SER A 36 -10.03 -7.18 -7.70
CA SER A 36 -10.67 -6.59 -6.52
C SER A 36 -9.98 -7.06 -5.24
N LYS A 37 -9.86 -6.14 -4.28
CA LYS A 37 -9.33 -6.37 -2.92
C LYS A 37 -7.86 -6.79 -2.84
N ARG A 38 -6.97 -5.82 -2.62
CA ARG A 38 -5.52 -6.06 -2.49
C ARG A 38 -4.93 -5.33 -1.30
N PRO A 39 -3.85 -5.83 -0.69
CA PRO A 39 -3.12 -5.08 0.32
C PRO A 39 -2.30 -3.98 -0.36
N PHE A 40 -2.38 -2.77 0.15
CA PHE A 40 -1.58 -1.63 -0.28
C PHE A 40 -0.81 -1.07 0.90
N LEU A 41 0.43 -0.64 0.66
CA LEU A 41 1.27 0.04 1.64
C LEU A 41 1.24 1.55 1.37
N CYS A 42 0.95 2.35 2.40
CA CYS A 42 1.06 3.80 2.33
C CYS A 42 2.53 4.20 2.44
N VAL A 43 3.07 4.85 1.41
CA VAL A 43 4.49 5.22 1.33
C VAL A 43 4.75 6.70 1.55
N LYS A 44 3.75 7.56 1.30
CA LYS A 44 3.82 9.01 1.51
C LYS A 44 2.43 9.55 1.84
N VAL A 45 2.37 10.53 2.74
CA VAL A 45 1.19 11.34 3.02
C VAL A 45 1.66 12.79 3.07
N ASP A 46 1.09 13.64 2.23
CA ASP A 46 1.49 15.04 2.08
C ASP A 46 0.28 15.90 1.73
N GLU A 47 0.06 17.00 2.47
CA GLU A 47 -1.04 17.96 2.26
C GLU A 47 -2.45 17.35 2.00
N GLY A 48 -2.76 16.21 2.62
CA GLY A 48 -4.06 15.52 2.43
C GLY A 48 -4.15 14.63 1.20
N ILE A 49 -3.05 14.50 0.45
CA ILE A 49 -2.80 13.48 -0.57
C ILE A 49 -2.02 12.33 0.06
N CYS A 50 -2.31 11.09 -0.36
CA CYS A 50 -1.56 9.93 0.05
C CYS A 50 -1.20 9.05 -1.13
N TYR A 51 -0.10 8.31 -0.99
CA TYR A 51 0.50 7.49 -2.02
C TYR A 51 0.57 6.06 -1.53
N TRP A 52 0.10 5.15 -2.38
CA TRP A 52 -0.08 3.74 -2.03
C TRP A 52 0.47 2.85 -3.13
N VAL A 53 1.18 1.81 -2.71
CA VAL A 53 1.74 0.80 -3.60
C VAL A 53 1.20 -0.58 -3.27
N HIS A 54 0.88 -1.37 -4.29
CA HIS A 54 0.32 -2.70 -4.13
C HIS A 54 1.36 -3.67 -3.54
N VAL A 55 0.98 -4.39 -2.49
CA VAL A 55 1.74 -5.46 -1.84
C VAL A 55 1.20 -6.82 -2.32
N THR A 56 2.08 -7.80 -2.46
CA THR A 56 1.72 -9.15 -2.89
C THR A 56 2.47 -10.21 -2.10
N LYS A 57 1.88 -11.41 -2.02
CA LYS A 57 2.52 -12.60 -1.43
C LYS A 57 3.33 -13.39 -2.47
N GLN A 58 3.20 -13.04 -3.76
CA GLN A 58 3.84 -13.77 -4.85
C GLN A 58 5.29 -13.32 -5.02
N PHE A 59 6.22 -14.25 -4.81
CA PHE A 59 7.63 -14.03 -5.09
C PHE A 59 7.89 -13.83 -6.57
N LYS A 60 8.72 -12.83 -6.89
CA LYS A 60 9.45 -12.70 -8.15
C LYS A 60 10.81 -12.06 -7.86
N THR A 61 11.81 -12.36 -8.69
CA THR A 61 13.19 -11.90 -8.51
C THR A 61 13.36 -10.39 -8.48
N GLU A 62 12.52 -9.68 -9.21
CA GLU A 62 12.51 -8.23 -9.38
C GLU A 62 11.69 -7.49 -8.31
N ARG A 63 10.98 -8.22 -7.43
CA ARG A 63 10.12 -7.59 -6.43
C ARG A 63 10.89 -7.39 -5.12
N LEU A 64 10.84 -6.18 -4.60
CA LEU A 64 11.38 -5.87 -3.28
C LEU A 64 10.62 -6.65 -2.20
N CYS A 65 11.33 -7.53 -1.48
CA CYS A 65 10.81 -8.19 -0.29
C CYS A 65 10.84 -7.24 0.90
N ILE A 66 9.71 -7.10 1.59
CA ILE A 66 9.56 -6.16 2.71
C ILE A 66 9.52 -6.84 4.09
N ASP A 67 9.76 -8.15 4.15
CA ASP A 67 9.53 -8.95 5.36
C ASP A 67 10.34 -8.51 6.58
N GLN A 68 11.60 -8.13 6.38
CA GLN A 68 12.50 -7.72 7.45
C GLN A 68 12.07 -6.42 8.15
N TRP A 69 11.13 -5.68 7.55
CA TRP A 69 10.61 -4.43 8.07
C TRP A 69 9.18 -4.51 8.55
N LYS A 70 8.55 -5.70 8.55
CA LYS A 70 7.19 -5.88 9.07
C LYS A 70 7.15 -5.58 10.56
N ILE A 71 6.19 -4.76 10.96
CA ILE A 71 5.85 -4.55 12.36
C ILE A 71 4.92 -5.69 12.79
N PRO A 72 5.14 -6.29 14.00
CA PRO A 72 4.29 -7.34 14.53
C PRO A 72 2.81 -7.00 14.50
N GLY A 73 2.01 -7.89 13.90
CA GLY A 73 0.57 -7.74 13.70
C GLY A 73 -0.16 -9.08 13.83
N SER A 74 -1.03 -9.40 12.88
CA SER A 74 -1.71 -10.71 12.87
C SER A 74 -0.72 -11.84 12.57
N PRO A 75 -0.99 -13.09 13.02
CA PRO A 75 -0.16 -14.24 12.69
C PRO A 75 0.02 -14.44 11.18
N GLU A 76 -1.04 -14.24 10.39
CA GLU A 76 -0.99 -14.37 8.93
C GLU A 76 -0.04 -13.35 8.27
N TRP A 77 -0.05 -12.10 8.74
CA TRP A 77 0.87 -11.06 8.27
C TRP A 77 2.32 -11.43 8.55
N MET A 78 2.57 -11.97 9.75
CA MET A 78 3.92 -12.35 10.17
C MET A 78 4.42 -13.62 9.48
N SER A 79 3.55 -14.60 9.23
CA SER A 79 3.92 -15.89 8.66
C SER A 79 4.08 -15.90 7.14
N THR A 80 3.63 -14.84 6.46
CA THR A 80 3.60 -14.81 5.00
C THR A 80 4.57 -13.78 4.45
N ASN A 81 5.40 -14.18 3.49
CA ASN A 81 6.30 -13.25 2.83
C ASN A 81 5.53 -12.19 2.03
N GLN A 82 5.98 -10.95 2.12
CA GLN A 82 5.36 -9.79 1.48
C GLN A 82 6.36 -9.09 0.57
N TYR A 83 5.87 -8.67 -0.59
CA TYR A 83 6.66 -8.04 -1.62
C TYR A 83 5.92 -6.83 -2.20
N ILE A 84 6.65 -5.81 -2.65
CA ILE A 84 6.07 -4.77 -3.49
C ILE A 84 5.78 -5.37 -4.87
N ASN A 85 4.54 -5.25 -5.35
CA ASN A 85 4.11 -5.91 -6.57
C ASN A 85 4.79 -5.33 -7.82
N ASP A 86 4.79 -4.01 -7.94
CA ASP A 86 5.49 -3.21 -8.96
C ASP A 86 5.66 -1.78 -8.41
N ALA A 87 6.90 -1.35 -8.20
CA ALA A 87 7.21 -0.04 -7.63
C ALA A 87 6.84 1.12 -8.58
N ARG A 88 6.70 0.86 -9.88
CA ARG A 88 6.33 1.88 -10.88
C ARG A 88 4.84 2.18 -10.90
N LYS A 89 4.04 1.37 -10.20
CA LYS A 89 2.58 1.37 -10.33
C LYS A 89 1.97 1.83 -9.01
N ILE A 90 2.03 3.14 -8.81
CA ILE A 90 1.58 3.84 -7.60
C ILE A 90 0.16 4.36 -7.82
N PHE A 91 -0.64 4.35 -6.76
CA PHE A 91 -1.90 5.09 -6.69
C PHE A 91 -1.70 6.30 -5.79
N TRP A 92 -2.16 7.47 -6.21
CA TRP A 92 -2.12 8.66 -5.36
C TRP A 92 -3.34 9.55 -5.54
N GLY A 93 -3.71 10.27 -4.49
CA GLY A 93 -4.89 11.13 -4.49
C GLY A 93 -5.34 11.48 -3.08
N PRO A 94 -6.51 12.12 -2.92
CA PRO A 94 -7.02 12.52 -1.62
C PRO A 94 -7.23 11.33 -0.69
N VAL A 95 -6.86 11.49 0.59
CA VAL A 95 -7.04 10.50 1.68
C VAL A 95 -8.42 9.85 1.66
N GLN A 96 -9.46 10.65 1.42
CA GLN A 96 -10.85 10.17 1.44
C GLN A 96 -11.13 9.09 0.37
N ALA A 97 -10.49 9.16 -0.80
CA ALA A 97 -10.68 8.15 -1.85
C ALA A 97 -10.17 6.77 -1.41
N PHE A 98 -9.05 6.72 -0.70
CA PHE A 98 -8.49 5.48 -0.17
C PHE A 98 -9.28 4.94 1.03
N VAL A 99 -9.83 5.84 1.86
CA VAL A 99 -10.80 5.46 2.90
C VAL A 99 -12.05 4.84 2.27
N ASP A 100 -12.58 5.44 1.22
CA ASP A 100 -13.75 4.92 0.49
C ASP A 100 -13.46 3.53 -0.12
N ALA A 101 -12.30 3.34 -0.76
CA ALA A 101 -11.89 2.05 -1.32
C ALA A 101 -11.63 0.97 -0.25
N SER A 102 -11.48 1.34 1.02
CA SER A 102 -11.27 0.40 2.13
C SER A 102 -12.55 -0.15 2.77
N LYS A 103 -13.75 0.23 2.28
CA LYS A 103 -15.05 -0.15 2.88
C LYS A 103 -15.23 -1.67 3.03
N ILE A 104 -14.60 -2.43 2.14
CA ILE A 104 -14.61 -3.89 2.12
C ILE A 104 -13.66 -4.54 3.14
N GLU A 105 -12.76 -3.76 3.74
CA GLU A 105 -11.75 -4.25 4.68
C GLU A 105 -12.38 -4.59 6.02
N LEU A 106 -12.11 -5.78 6.53
CA LEU A 106 -12.56 -6.19 7.85
C LEU A 106 -11.81 -5.42 8.95
N PRO A 107 -12.45 -5.14 10.11
CA PRO A 107 -11.75 -4.54 11.24
C PRO A 107 -10.59 -5.42 11.73
N TYR A 108 -9.46 -4.83 12.11
CA TYR A 108 -8.29 -5.59 12.57
C TYR A 108 -8.37 -6.12 14.00
N LYS A 109 -9.45 -5.86 14.75
CA LYS A 109 -9.57 -6.28 16.15
C LYS A 109 -9.64 -7.82 16.29
N PRO A 110 -8.91 -8.43 17.23
CA PRO A 110 -8.13 -7.82 18.33
C PRO A 110 -6.69 -7.43 17.95
N HIS A 111 -6.24 -7.71 16.73
CA HIS A 111 -4.91 -7.40 16.26
C HIS A 111 -4.76 -5.92 15.86
N VAL A 112 -3.51 -5.49 15.71
CA VAL A 112 -3.18 -4.19 15.14
C VAL A 112 -3.16 -4.27 13.61
N ARG A 113 -3.39 -3.13 12.96
CA ARG A 113 -3.27 -2.99 11.51
C ARG A 113 -1.85 -3.39 11.07
N PRO A 114 -1.70 -4.22 10.03
CA PRO A 114 -0.41 -4.54 9.47
C PRO A 114 0.34 -3.27 9.03
N SER A 115 1.63 -3.23 9.31
CA SER A 115 2.46 -2.07 9.01
C SER A 115 3.91 -2.46 8.77
N VAL A 116 4.63 -1.53 8.16
CA VAL A 116 6.05 -1.61 7.84
C VAL A 116 6.75 -0.47 8.56
N THR A 117 7.94 -0.72 9.10
CA THR A 117 8.78 0.31 9.72
C THR A 117 9.13 1.42 8.72
N LEU A 118 9.42 2.63 9.22
CA LEU A 118 9.86 3.73 8.37
C LEU A 118 11.10 3.38 7.55
N ALA A 119 12.07 2.66 8.13
CA ALA A 119 13.25 2.18 7.39
C ALA A 119 12.89 1.25 6.22
N GLY A 120 11.80 0.48 6.34
CA GLY A 120 11.29 -0.32 5.23
C GLY A 120 10.58 0.52 4.18
N VAL A 121 9.81 1.53 4.60
CA VAL A 121 9.22 2.50 3.68
C VAL A 121 10.31 3.24 2.90
N ASP A 122 11.41 3.65 3.54
CA ASP A 122 12.54 4.29 2.87
C ASP A 122 13.15 3.41 1.77
N LYS A 123 13.14 2.08 1.95
CA LYS A 123 13.59 1.14 0.91
C LYS A 123 12.60 1.01 -0.23
N VAL A 124 11.30 1.03 0.06
CA VAL A 124 10.26 1.09 -0.97
C VAL A 124 10.37 2.40 -1.74
N ILE A 125 10.61 3.51 -1.05
CA ILE A 125 10.81 4.83 -1.65
C ILE A 125 12.03 4.83 -2.58
N ALA A 126 13.16 4.28 -2.12
CA ALA A 126 14.37 4.17 -2.93
C ALA A 126 14.16 3.27 -4.17
N GLU A 127 13.38 2.20 -4.04
CA GLU A 127 13.02 1.33 -5.17
C GLU A 127 12.19 2.11 -6.20
N ILE A 128 11.18 2.86 -5.76
CA ILE A 128 10.36 3.71 -6.63
C ILE A 128 11.24 4.75 -7.35
N SER A 129 12.10 5.44 -6.61
CA SER A 129 13.01 6.47 -7.12
C SER A 129 14.01 5.93 -8.15
N SER A 130 14.31 4.62 -8.11
CA SER A 130 15.18 3.98 -9.10
C SER A 130 14.56 3.91 -10.50
N PHE A 131 13.22 3.98 -10.58
CA PHE A 131 12.46 4.01 -11.83
C PHE A 131 11.95 5.42 -12.20
N ASP A 132 11.69 6.25 -11.19
CA ASP A 132 11.25 7.63 -11.35
C ASP A 132 12.08 8.56 -10.44
N PRO A 133 13.23 9.08 -10.93
CA PRO A 133 14.13 9.90 -10.13
C PRO A 133 13.52 11.21 -9.61
N ASP A 134 12.41 11.66 -10.20
CA ASP A 134 11.71 12.90 -9.84
C ASP A 134 10.63 12.66 -8.77
N TRP A 135 10.46 11.41 -8.30
CA TRP A 135 9.53 11.03 -7.24
C TRP A 135 10.04 11.50 -5.87
N GLY A 136 9.96 12.81 -5.62
CA GLY A 136 10.38 13.49 -4.39
C GLY A 136 9.38 14.53 -3.94
#